data_AF-A0A9D2EH02-F1
#
_entry.id   AF-A0A9D2EH02-F1
#
_cell.length_a   1.000
_cell.length_b   1.000
_cell.length_c   1.000
_cell.angle_alpha   90.00
_cell.angle_beta   90.00
_cell.angle_gamma   90.00
#
_symmetry.space_group_name_H-M   'P 1'
#
loop_
_entity.id
_entity.type
_entity.pdbx_description
1 polymer ?
#
loop_
_entity_poly.entity_id
_entity_poly.type
_entity_poly.pdbx_seq_one_letter_code
_entity_poly.pdbx_strand_id
1 'polypeptide(L)'
;MSQRFIVTKEHRRFTEFADAVRRGHTIGLCFGPAGVGKTLSARRYARCDKAHDLLTYWGPRSDSDAKIYAALAKSRTVLYTPSVLTTPRALKDELDQAIARTNICIEQHLAPAGQVTP
;
A
#
# COMPACT_ATOMS: atom_id res chain seq x y z
N MET A 1 19.60 -5.35 -6.16
CA MET A 1 19.26 -6.76 -6.43
C MET A 1 17.85 -7.05 -5.91
N SER A 2 16.89 -7.34 -6.79
CA SER A 2 15.54 -7.72 -6.38
C SER A 2 15.57 -9.13 -5.78
N GLN A 3 15.65 -9.25 -4.47
CA GLN A 3 15.53 -10.54 -3.78
C GLN A 3 14.17 -11.16 -4.09
N ARG A 4 14.16 -12.43 -4.55
CA ARG A 4 12.94 -13.15 -4.89
C ARG A 4 12.16 -13.42 -3.60
N PHE A 5 10.95 -12.89 -3.49
CA PHE A 5 10.07 -13.14 -2.34
C PHE A 5 9.63 -14.61 -2.30
N ILE A 6 9.87 -15.29 -1.17
CA ILE A 6 9.46 -16.68 -0.94
C ILE A 6 8.12 -16.67 -0.21
N VAL A 7 7.09 -17.26 -0.83
CA VAL A 7 5.76 -17.39 -0.22
C VAL A 7 5.79 -18.51 0.82
N THR A 8 5.79 -18.14 2.10
CA THR A 8 5.73 -19.10 3.22
C THR A 8 4.29 -19.31 3.72
N LYS A 9 4.10 -20.28 4.62
CA LYS A 9 2.79 -20.52 5.27
C LYS A 9 2.37 -19.31 6.12
N GLU A 10 3.31 -18.68 6.79
CA GLU A 10 3.12 -17.50 7.63
C GLU A 10 2.64 -16.30 6.80
N HIS A 11 3.20 -16.11 5.60
CA HIS A 11 2.73 -15.08 4.68
C HIS A 11 1.29 -15.33 4.21
N ARG A 12 0.92 -16.59 3.95
CA ARG A 12 -0.45 -16.95 3.58
C ARG A 12 -1.43 -16.65 4.71
N ARG A 13 -1.09 -17.04 5.95
CA ARG A 13 -1.88 -16.71 7.14
C ARG A 13 -2.03 -15.20 7.35
N PHE A 14 -0.96 -14.43 7.11
CA PHE A 14 -1.02 -12.96 7.15
C PHE A 14 -2.03 -12.42 6.13
N THR A 15 -2.02 -12.95 4.91
CA THR A 15 -2.93 -12.53 3.83
C THR A 15 -4.39 -12.87 4.18
N GLU A 16 -4.64 -14.10 4.63
CA GLU A 16 -5.96 -14.55 5.09
C GLU A 16 -6.51 -13.66 6.21
N PHE A 17 -5.66 -13.32 7.18
CA PHE A 17 -5.98 -12.40 8.26
C PHE A 17 -6.31 -11.00 7.74
N ALA A 18 -5.45 -10.41 6.91
CA ALA A 18 -5.66 -9.07 6.36
C ALA A 18 -6.94 -8.99 5.51
N ASP A 19 -7.22 -10.03 4.73
CA ASP A 19 -8.44 -10.13 3.93
C ASP A 19 -9.69 -10.26 4.81
N ALA A 20 -9.62 -11.01 5.91
CA ALA A 20 -10.71 -11.12 6.88
C ALA A 20 -11.02 -9.78 7.57
N VAL A 21 -9.98 -9.08 8.03
CA VAL A 21 -10.07 -7.74 8.63
C VAL A 21 -10.70 -6.76 7.64
N ARG A 22 -10.25 -6.78 6.38
CA ARG A 22 -10.78 -5.94 5.31
C ARG A 22 -12.27 -6.22 5.04
N ARG A 23 -12.67 -7.48 4.93
CA ARG A 23 -14.08 -7.86 4.72
C ARG A 23 -14.97 -7.51 5.92
N GLY A 24 -14.45 -7.65 7.12
CA GLY A 24 -15.17 -7.38 8.36
C GLY A 24 -15.19 -5.92 8.79
N HIS A 25 -14.46 -5.03 8.09
CA HIS A 25 -14.28 -3.63 8.48
C HIS A 25 -13.81 -3.46 9.94
N THR A 26 -12.94 -4.35 10.41
CA THR A 26 -12.42 -4.36 11.78
C THR A 26 -10.97 -3.86 11.84
N ILE A 27 -10.42 -3.73 13.04
CA ILE A 27 -8.99 -3.47 13.26
C ILE A 27 -8.31 -4.79 13.61
N GLY A 28 -7.29 -5.16 12.84
CA GLY A 28 -6.45 -6.32 13.09
C GLY A 28 -5.13 -5.95 13.76
N LEU A 29 -4.76 -6.64 14.84
CA LEU A 29 -3.47 -6.47 15.50
C LEU A 29 -2.55 -7.67 15.20
N CYS A 30 -1.38 -7.40 14.61
CA CYS A 30 -0.33 -8.40 14.43
C CYS A 30 0.85 -8.09 15.38
N PHE A 31 1.07 -8.96 16.38
CA PHE A 31 2.20 -8.88 17.30
C PHE A 31 3.04 -10.15 17.27
N GLY A 32 4.27 -10.09 17.79
CA GLY A 32 5.16 -11.26 17.92
C GLY A 32 6.64 -10.91 17.77
N PRO A 33 7.54 -11.90 17.85
CA PRO A 33 8.99 -11.69 17.83
C PRO A 33 9.49 -10.91 16.60
N ALA A 34 10.64 -10.25 16.74
CA ALA A 34 11.33 -9.64 15.62
C ALA A 34 11.79 -10.71 14.61
N GLY A 35 11.92 -10.33 13.34
CA GLY A 35 12.42 -11.24 12.29
C GLY A 35 11.41 -12.22 11.68
N VAL A 36 10.21 -12.37 12.24
CA VAL A 36 9.18 -13.31 11.70
C VAL A 36 8.52 -12.87 10.38
N GLY A 37 8.94 -11.75 9.80
CA GLY A 37 8.47 -11.31 8.48
C GLY A 37 7.15 -10.52 8.43
N LYS A 38 6.68 -9.96 9.55
CA LYS A 38 5.45 -9.11 9.60
C LYS A 38 5.50 -7.97 8.58
N THR A 39 6.54 -7.14 8.68
CA THR A 39 6.71 -5.97 7.81
C THR A 39 6.87 -6.37 6.34
N LEU A 40 7.60 -7.44 6.06
CA LEU A 40 7.80 -7.92 4.69
C LEU A 40 6.48 -8.45 4.09
N SER A 41 5.68 -9.17 4.88
CA SER A 41 4.35 -9.63 4.45
C SER A 41 3.40 -8.46 4.17
N ALA A 42 3.39 -7.44 5.04
CA ALA A 42 2.60 -6.24 4.83
C ALA A 42 3.03 -5.45 3.58
N ARG A 43 4.34 -5.28 3.34
CA ARG A 43 4.88 -4.67 2.11
C ARG A 43 4.43 -5.42 0.87
N ARG A 44 4.49 -6.76 0.91
CA ARG A 44 4.09 -7.60 -0.22
C ARG A 44 2.58 -7.54 -0.48
N TYR A 45 1.77 -7.63 0.57
CA TYR A 45 0.30 -7.54 0.50
C TYR A 45 -0.15 -6.18 -0.07
N ALA A 46 0.45 -5.08 0.39
CA ALA A 46 0.16 -3.74 -0.11
C ALA A 46 0.78 -3.43 -1.50
N ARG A 47 1.67 -4.30 -2.01
CA ARG A 47 2.52 -4.03 -3.19
C ARG A 47 3.37 -2.76 -3.05
N CYS A 48 3.80 -2.51 -1.82
CA CYS A 48 4.55 -1.32 -1.42
C CYS A 48 5.83 -1.15 -2.26
N ASP A 49 6.55 -2.23 -2.57
CA ASP A 49 7.82 -2.16 -3.34
C ASP A 49 7.69 -1.48 -4.71
N LYS A 50 6.49 -1.45 -5.30
CA LYS A 50 6.24 -0.76 -6.58
C LYS A 50 5.67 0.64 -6.40
N ALA A 51 4.92 0.86 -5.33
CA ALA A 51 4.13 2.08 -5.14
C ALA A 51 4.80 3.10 -4.22
N HIS A 52 5.76 2.68 -3.40
CA HIS A 52 6.33 3.50 -2.34
C HIS A 52 6.91 4.82 -2.85
N ASP A 53 7.75 4.77 -3.88
CA ASP A 53 8.43 5.96 -4.39
C ASP A 53 7.42 6.97 -4.95
N LEU A 54 6.50 6.50 -5.79
CA LEU A 54 5.45 7.33 -6.37
C LEU A 54 4.58 7.97 -5.26
N LEU A 55 4.13 7.19 -4.28
CA LEU A 55 3.28 7.67 -3.19
C LEU A 55 4.02 8.60 -2.22
N THR A 56 5.34 8.47 -2.09
CA THR A 56 6.16 9.29 -1.18
C THR A 56 6.54 10.63 -1.82
N TYR A 57 7.21 10.58 -2.98
CA TYR A 57 7.70 11.78 -3.66
C TYR A 57 6.58 12.56 -4.35
N TRP A 58 5.56 11.86 -4.86
CA TRP A 58 4.37 12.45 -5.48
C TRP A 58 4.66 13.48 -6.57
N GLY A 59 5.59 13.13 -7.47
CA GLY A 59 6.01 13.99 -8.58
C GLY A 59 5.07 13.99 -9.80
N PRO A 60 5.53 14.59 -10.91
CA PRO A 60 4.85 14.55 -12.20
C PRO A 60 4.56 13.12 -12.66
N ARG A 61 3.42 12.93 -13.33
CA ARG A 61 2.99 11.62 -13.82
C ARG A 61 3.78 11.22 -15.06
N SER A 62 4.05 9.93 -15.21
CA SER A 62 4.67 9.36 -16.40
C SER A 62 3.93 8.12 -16.87
N ASP A 63 4.05 7.77 -18.16
CA ASP A 63 3.44 6.55 -18.72
C ASP A 63 3.92 5.28 -18.00
N SER A 64 5.11 5.31 -17.41
CA SER A 64 5.68 4.20 -16.65
C SER A 64 4.88 3.88 -15.37
N ASP A 65 4.11 4.86 -14.86
CA ASP A 65 3.32 4.74 -13.66
C ASP A 65 2.05 3.90 -13.86
N ALA A 66 1.61 3.67 -15.09
CA ALA A 66 0.40 2.90 -15.38
C ALA A 66 0.42 1.50 -14.72
N LYS A 67 1.62 0.88 -14.64
CA LYS A 67 1.82 -0.41 -13.96
C LYS A 67 1.66 -0.29 -12.44
N ILE A 68 2.00 0.86 -11.87
CA ILE A 68 1.84 1.17 -10.43
C ILE A 68 0.36 1.43 -10.13
N TYR A 69 -0.33 2.19 -10.98
CA TYR A 69 -1.77 2.45 -10.85
C TYR A 69 -2.56 1.15 -10.88
N ALA A 70 -2.30 0.28 -11.86
CA ALA A 70 -2.90 -1.05 -11.93
C ALA A 70 -2.56 -1.91 -10.70
N ALA A 71 -1.34 -1.78 -10.18
CA ALA A 71 -0.94 -2.51 -8.98
C ALA A 71 -1.76 -2.09 -7.76
N LEU A 72 -1.93 -0.78 -7.55
CA LEU A 72 -2.71 -0.17 -6.47
C LEU A 72 -4.21 -0.41 -6.62
N ALA A 73 -4.75 -0.33 -7.84
CA ALA A 73 -6.17 -0.62 -8.11
C ALA A 73 -6.54 -2.07 -7.78
N LYS A 74 -5.60 -3.01 -7.96
CA LYS A 74 -5.81 -4.40 -7.59
C LYS A 74 -5.58 -4.69 -6.10
N SER A 75 -4.59 -4.08 -5.43
CA SER A 75 -4.39 -4.31 -3.99
C SER A 75 -5.35 -3.52 -3.12
N ARG A 76 -5.71 -2.29 -3.51
CA ARG A 76 -6.49 -1.31 -2.73
C ARG A 76 -6.04 -1.25 -1.26
N THR A 77 -4.73 -1.19 -1.06
CA THR A 77 -4.09 -1.25 0.25
C THR A 77 -2.87 -0.33 0.24
N VAL A 78 -2.72 0.48 1.28
CA VAL A 78 -1.54 1.31 1.52
C VAL A 78 -0.79 0.80 2.75
N LEU A 79 0.54 0.83 2.72
CA LEU A 79 1.38 0.57 3.88
C LEU A 79 1.96 1.88 4.37
N TYR A 80 1.77 2.16 5.65
CA TYR A 80 2.26 3.36 6.30
C TYR A 80 3.04 2.99 7.56
N THR A 81 4.20 3.62 7.74
CA THR A 81 5.05 3.46 8.92
C THR A 81 5.20 4.84 9.57
N PRO A 82 4.61 5.08 10.74
CA PRO A 82 4.72 6.36 11.42
C PRO A 82 6.15 6.61 11.92
N SER A 83 6.49 7.89 12.09
CA SER A 83 7.67 8.31 12.85
C SER A 83 7.53 7.94 14.33
N VAL A 84 8.65 7.68 15.00
CA VAL A 84 8.72 7.28 16.43
C VAL A 84 8.04 8.30 17.35
N LEU A 85 8.10 9.59 17.00
CA LEU A 85 7.57 10.70 17.80
C LEU A 85 6.41 11.41 17.11
N THR A 86 5.63 10.70 16.29
CA THR A 86 4.51 11.32 15.58
C THR A 86 3.39 11.73 16.54
N THR A 87 2.83 12.92 16.34
CA THR A 87 1.65 13.37 17.10
C THR A 87 0.37 12.78 16.50
N PRO A 88 -0.74 12.67 17.25
CA PRO A 88 -2.01 12.20 16.70
C PRO A 88 -2.49 13.01 15.49
N ARG A 89 -2.22 14.33 15.49
CA ARG A 89 -2.55 15.20 14.35
C ARG A 89 -1.70 14.89 13.13
N ALA A 90 -0.38 14.81 13.30
CA ALA A 90 0.53 14.45 12.22
C ALA A 90 0.19 13.07 11.64
N LEU A 91 -0.08 12.08 12.50
CA LEU A 91 -0.54 10.76 12.08
C LEU A 91 -1.78 10.83 11.20
N LYS A 92 -2.79 11.60 11.59
CA LYS A 92 -4.01 11.78 10.81
C LYS A 92 -3.70 12.42 9.45
N ASP A 93 -2.98 13.53 9.44
CA ASP A 93 -2.67 14.27 8.23
C ASP A 93 -1.85 13.41 7.23
N GLU A 94 -0.91 12.62 7.75
CA GLU A 94 -0.10 11.68 6.95
C GLU A 94 -0.94 10.52 6.40
N LEU A 95 -1.87 9.96 7.19
CA LEU A 95 -2.79 8.92 6.72
C LEU A 95 -3.75 9.45 5.66
N ASP A 96 -4.34 10.63 5.88
CA ASP A 96 -5.25 11.29 4.92
C ASP A 96 -4.52 11.52 3.59
N GLN A 97 -3.27 12.00 3.65
CA GLN A 97 -2.43 12.17 2.47
C GLN A 97 -2.15 10.83 1.76
N ALA A 98 -1.73 9.80 2.49
CA ALA A 98 -1.43 8.49 1.92
C ALA A 98 -2.65 7.84 1.26
N ILE A 99 -3.83 7.98 1.88
CA ILE A 99 -5.12 7.50 1.37
C ILE A 99 -5.50 8.28 0.09
N ALA A 100 -5.47 9.61 0.14
CA ALA A 100 -5.82 10.45 -1.01
C ALA A 100 -4.94 10.15 -2.22
N ARG A 101 -3.62 10.08 -2.02
CA ARG A 101 -2.65 9.73 -3.07
C ARG A 101 -2.93 8.35 -3.67
N THR A 102 -3.23 7.38 -2.83
CA THR A 102 -3.57 6.03 -3.28
C THR A 102 -4.86 6.04 -4.12
N ASN A 103 -5.90 6.74 -3.68
CA ASN A 103 -7.17 6.84 -4.39
C ASN A 103 -7.01 7.50 -5.77
N ILE A 104 -6.25 8.60 -5.86
CA ILE A 104 -5.93 9.26 -7.14
C ILE A 104 -5.28 8.28 -8.12
N CYS A 105 -4.29 7.50 -7.67
CA CYS A 105 -3.65 6.49 -8.52
C CYS A 105 -4.62 5.38 -8.95
N ILE A 106 -5.57 4.99 -8.10
CA ILE A 106 -6.59 4.00 -8.45
C ILE A 106 -7.54 4.59 -9.50
N GLU A 107 -7.98 5.83 -9.33
CA GLU A 107 -8.84 6.54 -10.29
C GLU A 107 -8.15 6.69 -11.64
N GLN A 108 -6.86 7.03 -11.67
CA GLN A 108 -6.06 7.08 -12.90
C GLN A 108 -6.02 5.75 -13.65
N HIS A 109 -6.10 4.61 -12.95
CA HIS A 109 -6.21 3.30 -13.61
C HIS A 109 -7.62 3.03 -14.15
N LEU A 110 -8.65 3.50 -13.46
CA LEU A 110 -10.04 3.25 -13.80
C LEU A 110 -10.58 4.21 -14.86
N ALA A 111 -9.96 5.40 -14.99
CA ALA A 111 -10.33 6.38 -15.98
C ALA A 111 -10.17 5.79 -17.40
N PRO A 112 -11.21 5.85 -18.25
CA PRO A 112 -11.11 5.39 -19.63
C PRO A 112 -10.08 6.23 -20.38
N ALA A 113 -9.23 5.57 -21.17
CA ALA A 113 -8.24 6.22 -22.03
C ALA A 113 -8.97 7.16 -23.01
N GLY A 114 -9.01 8.46 -22.70
CA GLY A 114 -9.70 9.45 -23.53
C GLY A 114 -10.24 10.69 -22.81
N GLN A 115 -10.30 10.71 -21.47
CA GLN A 115 -10.63 11.93 -20.70
C GLN A 115 -9.39 12.47 -19.99
N VAL A 116 -8.40 12.89 -20.78
CA VAL A 116 -7.38 13.83 -20.30
C VAL A 116 -7.70 15.15 -21.00
N THR A 117 -8.51 15.98 -20.35
CA THR A 117 -8.71 17.37 -20.78
C THR A 117 -7.43 18.15 -20.39
N PRO A 118 -6.92 19.03 -21.27
CA PRO A 118 -5.66 19.77 -21.07
C PRO A 118 -5.64 20.66 -19.82
#